data_AF-A0A7W1AKR6-F1
#
_entry.id   AF-A0A7W1AKR6-F1
#
_cell.length_a   1.000
_cell.length_b   1.000
_cell.length_c   1.000
_cell.angle_alpha   90.00
_cell.angle_beta   90.00
_cell.angle_gamma   90.00
#
_symmetry.space_group_name_H-M   'P 1'
#
loop_
_entity.id
_entity.type
_entity.pdbx_description
1 polymer ?
#
loop_
_entity_poly.entity_id
_entity_poly.type
_entity_poly.pdbx_seq_one_letter_code
_entity_poly.pdbx_strand_id
1 'polypeptide(L)'
;MHRPLLVLCVIAGTAAAQAPKPNQAEADKYFAEGRDLLVNKNDAAAACVAFEKAIELDPTAPGVMLNLGLCYEVQGKYAMSLHWFRKAANAAAEAQPPLPEYEAEAKLHTGPLASKVAITQLRNVPPDARVSIDGRAVPRAEFARLEVDVDSVIEVRAPGKRAFRQKVEVTGTSGKEIVVVMQDEIVSDPGKGRRRLAYVVGAGGVVLWGASLAYGLVVRSRYEDTMDEHYQGAGGFKDAKSDLQWKATSVFVAGSAAIGAAIYLYVTAPKYRDGDQARITPVLAPDHVGFGYGGTF
;
A
#
# COMPACT_ATOMS: atom_id res chain seq x y z
N MET A 1 64.48 42.11 52.16
CA MET A 1 63.82 42.48 50.88
C MET A 1 63.32 41.20 50.21
N HIS A 2 62.03 40.86 50.34
CA HIS A 2 61.41 39.79 49.56
C HIS A 2 60.05 40.27 49.06
N ARG A 3 59.91 40.40 47.73
CA ARG A 3 58.67 40.73 47.02
C ARG A 3 57.90 39.43 46.77
N PRO A 4 56.59 39.32 47.08
CA PRO A 4 55.80 38.19 46.62
C PRO A 4 55.39 38.42 45.16
N LEU A 5 55.63 37.39 44.34
CA LEU A 5 55.17 37.29 42.95
C LEU A 5 53.64 37.15 42.93
N LEU A 6 52.96 38.03 42.22
CA LEU A 6 51.52 37.99 41.99
C LEU A 6 51.30 37.24 40.66
N VAL A 7 50.86 35.98 40.75
CA VAL A 7 50.54 35.15 39.57
C VAL A 7 49.12 35.50 39.11
N LEU A 8 49.04 36.13 37.94
CA LEU A 8 47.81 36.47 37.25
C LEU A 8 47.30 35.22 36.49
N CYS A 9 46.33 34.51 37.05
CA CYS A 9 45.61 33.43 36.35
C CYS A 9 44.66 34.04 35.30
N VAL A 10 45.09 34.05 34.05
CA VAL A 10 44.21 34.32 32.90
C VAL A 10 43.37 33.06 32.67
N ILE A 11 42.09 33.10 33.05
CA ILE A 11 41.11 32.08 32.67
C ILE A 11 40.72 32.37 31.22
N ALA A 12 41.41 31.74 30.28
CA ALA A 12 40.98 31.68 28.89
C ALA A 12 39.73 30.80 28.82
N GLY A 13 38.55 31.43 28.84
CA GLY A 13 37.28 30.76 28.54
C GLY A 13 37.30 30.29 27.09
N THR A 14 37.60 29.01 26.87
CA THR A 14 37.35 28.37 25.59
C THR A 14 35.84 28.22 25.46
N ALA A 15 35.21 29.08 24.64
CA ALA A 15 33.91 28.78 24.09
C ALA A 15 34.07 27.51 23.24
N ALA A 16 33.69 26.36 23.80
CA ALA A 16 33.64 25.11 23.07
C ALA A 16 32.57 25.28 21.97
N ALA A 17 33.00 25.63 20.76
CA ALA A 17 32.18 25.48 19.57
C ALA A 17 31.82 24.00 19.47
N GLN A 18 30.56 23.67 19.70
CA GLN A 18 30.04 22.32 19.49
C GLN A 18 30.35 21.92 18.06
N ALA A 19 31.00 20.77 17.86
CA ALA A 19 31.26 20.25 16.53
C ALA A 19 29.92 20.13 15.78
N PRO A 20 29.84 20.57 14.51
CA PRO A 20 28.61 20.49 13.73
C PRO A 20 28.14 19.04 13.70
N LYS A 21 26.85 18.83 13.94
CA LYS A 21 26.27 17.47 13.91
C LYS A 21 26.50 16.87 12.52
N PRO A 22 26.81 15.57 12.42
CA PRO A 22 26.86 14.91 11.11
C PRO A 22 25.53 15.18 10.38
N ASN A 23 25.62 15.62 9.12
CA ASN A 23 24.51 15.96 8.22
C ASN A 23 23.80 17.31 8.47
N GLN A 24 24.31 18.19 9.34
CA GLN A 24 23.69 19.49 9.60
C GLN A 24 23.51 20.36 8.33
N ALA A 25 24.52 20.43 7.46
CA ALA A 25 24.43 21.19 6.21
C ALA A 25 23.35 20.64 5.25
N GLU A 26 23.08 19.33 5.31
CA GLU A 26 22.03 18.69 4.51
C GLU A 26 20.65 18.99 5.11
N ALA A 27 20.52 18.98 6.44
CA ALA A 27 19.31 19.42 7.14
C ALA A 27 18.97 20.88 6.79
N ASP A 28 19.97 21.77 6.81
CA ASP A 28 19.81 23.19 6.47
C ASP A 28 19.36 23.40 5.03
N LYS A 29 19.84 22.57 4.09
CA LYS A 29 19.41 22.59 2.69
C LYS A 29 17.92 22.26 2.57
N TYR A 30 17.48 21.16 3.18
CA TYR A 30 16.07 20.78 3.15
C TYR A 30 15.17 21.79 3.88
N PHE A 31 15.67 22.39 4.97
CA PHE A 31 14.96 23.45 5.66
C PHE A 31 14.80 24.70 4.77
N ALA A 32 15.86 25.13 4.10
CA ALA A 32 15.81 26.27 3.18
C ALA A 32 14.87 26.01 1.99
N GLU A 33 14.90 24.80 1.43
CA GLU A 33 13.99 24.35 0.39
C GLU A 33 12.53 24.37 0.87
N GLY A 34 12.24 23.83 2.04
CA GLY A 34 10.91 23.84 2.62
C GLY A 34 10.35 25.26 2.80
N ARG A 35 11.19 26.21 3.25
CA ARG A 35 10.75 27.61 3.38
C ARG A 35 10.48 28.27 2.03
N ASP A 36 11.31 28.02 1.02
CA ASP A 36 11.09 28.53 -0.33
C ASP A 36 9.77 27.99 -0.92
N LEU A 37 9.53 26.69 -0.74
CA LEU A 37 8.29 26.03 -1.17
C LEU A 37 7.06 26.63 -0.47
N LEU A 38 7.14 26.85 0.84
CA LEU A 38 6.03 27.39 1.62
C LEU A 38 5.75 28.86 1.32
N VAL A 39 6.79 29.70 1.30
CA VAL A 39 6.64 31.17 1.23
C VAL A 39 6.54 31.67 -0.21
N ASN A 40 7.41 31.19 -1.10
CA ASN A 40 7.51 31.73 -2.45
C ASN A 40 6.67 30.96 -3.46
N LYS A 41 6.57 29.62 -3.30
CA LYS A 41 5.83 28.76 -4.24
C LYS A 41 4.42 28.42 -3.77
N ASN A 42 4.07 28.74 -2.53
CA ASN A 42 2.77 28.41 -1.92
C ASN A 42 2.43 26.91 -2.04
N ASP A 43 3.45 26.04 -2.01
CA ASP A 43 3.32 24.59 -2.07
C ASP A 43 3.57 23.99 -0.68
N ALA A 44 2.54 24.04 0.15
CA ALA A 44 2.62 23.54 1.52
C ALA A 44 2.85 22.02 1.59
N ALA A 45 2.42 21.25 0.59
CA ALA A 45 2.58 19.81 0.55
C ALA A 45 4.06 19.44 0.33
N ALA A 46 4.69 20.03 -0.69
CA ALA A 46 6.11 19.84 -0.93
C ALA A 46 6.97 20.41 0.22
N ALA A 47 6.56 21.54 0.80
CA ALA A 47 7.24 22.12 1.95
C ALA A 47 7.29 21.16 3.15
N CYS A 48 6.17 20.52 3.50
CA CYS A 48 6.18 19.53 4.59
C CYS A 48 7.12 18.36 4.29
N VAL A 49 7.17 17.85 3.06
CA VAL A 49 8.10 16.77 2.69
C VAL A 49 9.56 17.20 2.88
N ALA A 50 9.90 18.43 2.51
CA ALA A 50 11.25 18.97 2.73
C ALA A 50 11.56 19.13 4.23
N PHE A 51 10.62 19.65 5.02
CA PHE A 51 10.82 19.78 6.46
C PHE A 51 10.86 18.43 7.20
N GLU A 52 10.13 17.42 6.73
CA GLU A 52 10.19 16.04 7.24
C GLU A 52 11.59 15.47 7.07
N LYS A 53 12.22 15.67 5.90
CA LYS A 53 13.63 15.30 5.71
C LYS A 53 14.57 16.09 6.61
N ALA A 54 14.32 17.38 6.80
CA ALA A 54 15.16 18.21 7.67
C ALA A 54 15.09 17.75 9.14
N ILE A 55 13.91 17.39 9.66
CA ILE A 55 13.75 16.94 11.05
C ILE A 55 14.30 15.52 11.27
N GLU A 56 14.32 14.67 10.24
CA GLU A 56 15.01 13.38 10.31
C GLU A 56 16.52 13.56 10.50
N LEU A 57 17.11 14.60 9.90
CA LEU A 57 18.53 14.90 9.97
C LEU A 57 18.92 15.71 11.23
N ASP A 58 18.08 16.64 11.68
CA ASP A 58 18.22 17.30 12.99
C ASP A 58 16.93 17.21 13.82
N PRO A 59 16.75 16.12 14.60
CA PRO A 59 15.54 15.89 15.40
C PRO A 59 15.30 16.89 16.53
N THR A 60 16.25 17.79 16.78
CA THR A 60 16.20 18.74 17.91
C THR A 60 15.98 20.19 17.47
N ALA A 61 15.86 20.46 16.17
CA ALA A 61 15.75 21.81 15.64
C ALA A 61 14.33 22.39 15.80
N PRO A 62 14.09 23.34 16.74
CA PRO A 62 12.74 23.86 17.00
C PRO A 62 12.21 24.66 15.80
N GLY A 63 13.10 25.30 15.05
CA GLY A 63 12.74 26.01 13.82
C GLY A 63 12.16 25.10 12.74
N VAL A 64 12.68 23.87 12.58
CA VAL A 64 12.12 22.89 11.63
C VAL A 64 10.74 22.42 12.12
N MET A 65 10.60 22.11 13.40
CA MET A 65 9.32 21.71 14.00
C MET A 65 8.25 22.79 13.85
N LEU A 66 8.61 24.06 14.04
CA LEU A 66 7.71 25.19 13.88
C LEU A 66 7.22 25.31 12.42
N ASN A 67 8.12 25.13 11.46
CA ASN A 67 7.76 25.17 10.04
C ASN A 67 6.93 23.95 9.60
N LEU A 68 7.14 22.77 10.21
CA LEU A 68 6.22 21.62 10.06
C LEU A 68 4.82 21.98 10.56
N GLY A 69 4.72 22.61 11.74
CA GLY A 69 3.45 23.12 12.28
C GLY A 69 2.72 24.01 11.28
N LEU A 70 3.42 25.00 10.72
CA LEU A 70 2.89 25.95 9.74
C LEU A 70 2.45 25.26 8.44
N CYS A 71 3.29 24.39 7.87
CA CYS A 71 2.95 23.76 6.58
C CYS A 71 1.73 22.84 6.69
N TYR A 72 1.57 22.12 7.82
CA TYR A 72 0.37 21.32 8.07
C TYR A 72 -0.87 22.18 8.37
N GLU A 73 -0.70 23.32 9.04
CA GLU A 73 -1.79 24.25 9.27
C GLU A 73 -2.37 24.79 7.96
N VAL A 74 -1.49 25.19 7.02
CA VAL A 74 -1.88 25.64 5.68
C VAL A 74 -2.61 24.53 4.90
N GLN A 75 -2.24 23.26 5.12
CA GLN A 75 -2.95 22.11 4.54
C GLN A 75 -4.28 21.78 5.24
N GLY A 76 -4.63 22.45 6.34
CA GLY A 76 -5.82 22.13 7.14
C GLY A 76 -5.68 20.87 8.00
N LYS A 77 -4.45 20.34 8.16
CA LYS A 77 -4.13 19.16 8.99
C LYS A 77 -3.85 19.62 10.43
N TYR A 78 -4.88 20.08 11.12
CA TYR A 78 -4.75 20.78 12.40
C TYR A 78 -4.22 19.89 13.52
N ALA A 79 -4.58 18.61 13.57
CA ALA A 79 -4.04 17.68 14.57
C ALA A 79 -2.52 17.52 14.42
N MET A 80 -2.03 17.40 13.18
CA MET A 80 -0.61 17.30 12.90
C MET A 80 0.13 18.61 13.19
N SER A 81 -0.48 19.72 12.80
CA SER A 81 0.04 21.05 13.08
C SER A 81 0.21 21.30 14.58
N LEU A 82 -0.84 21.02 15.37
CA LEU A 82 -0.84 21.15 16.83
C LEU A 82 0.24 20.29 17.50
N HIS A 83 0.44 19.06 17.02
CA HIS A 83 1.51 18.17 17.47
C HIS A 83 2.89 18.79 17.26
N TRP A 84 3.18 19.31 16.06
CA TRP A 84 4.47 19.89 15.74
C TRP A 84 4.73 21.22 16.44
N PHE A 85 3.72 22.06 16.63
CA PHE A 85 3.86 23.27 17.44
C PHE A 85 4.15 22.96 18.91
N ARG A 86 3.49 21.97 19.51
CA ARG A 86 3.82 21.55 20.89
C ARG A 86 5.25 21.02 20.99
N LYS A 87 5.69 20.23 20.02
CA LYS A 87 7.09 19.78 19.94
C LYS A 87 8.07 20.94 19.80
N ALA A 88 7.77 21.91 18.94
CA ALA A 88 8.60 23.10 18.75
C ALA A 88 8.72 23.91 20.05
N ALA A 89 7.61 24.13 20.76
CA ALA A 89 7.60 24.84 22.03
C ALA A 89 8.45 24.12 23.10
N ASN A 90 8.28 22.80 23.23
CA ASN A 90 9.06 22.02 24.19
C ASN A 90 10.55 22.00 23.83
N ALA A 91 10.90 21.74 22.57
CA ALA A 91 12.29 21.72 22.11
C ALA A 91 12.96 23.09 22.25
N ALA A 92 12.23 24.18 22.04
CA ALA A 92 12.74 25.53 22.24
C ALA A 92 12.99 25.87 23.72
N ALA A 93 12.13 25.39 24.62
CA ALA A 93 12.31 25.55 26.06
C ALA A 93 13.47 24.70 26.60
N GLU A 94 13.66 23.50 26.05
CA GLU A 94 14.73 22.56 26.42
C GLU A 94 16.09 22.87 25.75
N ALA A 95 16.10 23.76 24.74
CA ALA A 95 17.33 24.17 24.08
C ALA A 95 18.31 24.86 25.05
N GLN A 96 19.61 24.81 24.74
CA GLN A 96 20.64 25.44 25.53
C GLN A 96 21.52 26.37 24.67
N PRO A 97 21.40 27.71 24.79
CA PRO A 97 20.45 28.43 25.65
C PRO A 97 18.99 28.27 25.17
N PRO A 98 17.99 28.48 26.06
CA PRO A 98 16.59 28.45 25.68
C PRO A 98 16.26 29.45 24.57
N LEU A 99 15.27 29.12 23.75
CA LEU A 99 14.87 29.88 22.58
C LEU A 99 13.44 30.46 22.74
N PRO A 100 13.26 31.51 23.56
CA PRO A 100 11.93 32.00 23.96
C PRO A 100 11.09 32.52 22.78
N GLU A 101 11.72 33.05 21.73
CA GLU A 101 11.01 33.50 20.52
C GLU A 101 10.32 32.34 19.79
N TYR A 102 11.00 31.21 19.64
CA TYR A 102 10.43 30.01 19.03
C TYR A 102 9.34 29.38 19.90
N GLU A 103 9.56 29.38 21.22
CA GLU A 103 8.55 28.88 22.18
C GLU A 103 7.27 29.72 22.13
N ALA A 104 7.41 31.05 22.13
CA ALA A 104 6.29 31.99 22.09
C ALA A 104 5.51 31.86 20.77
N GLU A 105 6.20 31.83 19.63
CA GLU A 105 5.57 31.68 18.32
C GLU A 105 4.84 30.33 18.22
N ALA A 106 5.46 29.24 18.65
CA ALA A 106 4.80 27.93 18.63
C ALA A 106 3.53 27.92 19.50
N LYS A 107 3.57 28.51 20.71
CA LYS A 107 2.40 28.59 21.61
C LYS A 107 1.27 29.45 21.02
N LEU A 108 1.59 30.51 20.27
CA LEU A 108 0.61 31.38 19.62
C LEU A 108 -0.34 30.57 18.72
N HIS A 109 0.19 29.61 17.97
CA HIS A 109 -0.60 28.75 17.07
C HIS A 109 -1.35 27.63 17.80
N THR A 110 -0.83 27.11 18.92
CA THR A 110 -1.49 25.99 19.63
C THR A 110 -2.89 26.30 20.14
N GLY A 111 -3.12 27.52 20.63
CA GLY A 111 -4.39 27.92 21.25
C GLY A 111 -5.58 27.83 20.28
N PRO A 112 -5.54 28.52 19.13
CA PRO A 112 -6.60 28.44 18.12
C PRO A 112 -6.83 27.01 17.59
N LEU A 113 -5.75 26.24 17.39
CA LEU A 113 -5.84 24.88 16.83
C LEU A 113 -6.50 23.88 17.78
N ALA A 114 -6.36 24.04 19.10
CA ALA A 114 -6.97 23.14 20.07
C ALA A 114 -8.51 23.05 19.96
N SER A 115 -9.16 24.09 19.43
CA SER A 115 -10.61 24.11 19.18
C SER A 115 -11.04 23.41 17.88
N LYS A 116 -10.10 23.16 16.97
CA LYS A 116 -10.33 22.53 15.66
C LYS A 116 -10.01 21.04 15.65
N VAL A 117 -9.30 20.56 16.66
CA VAL A 117 -8.86 19.18 16.80
C VAL A 117 -9.82 18.44 17.73
N ALA A 118 -10.36 17.32 17.25
CA ALA A 118 -11.23 16.47 18.03
C ALA A 118 -10.44 15.39 18.78
N ILE A 119 -10.98 14.98 19.92
CA ILE A 119 -10.43 13.85 20.69
C ILE A 119 -11.31 12.62 20.48
N THR A 120 -10.73 11.51 20.04
CA THR A 120 -11.40 10.20 19.92
C THR A 120 -10.57 9.09 20.57
N GLN A 121 -11.11 7.88 20.62
CA GLN A 121 -10.43 6.69 21.10
C GLN A 121 -10.75 5.48 20.22
N LEU A 122 -9.80 4.56 20.10
CA LEU A 122 -9.96 3.28 19.40
C LEU A 122 -10.28 2.16 20.38
N ARG A 123 -11.26 1.33 20.03
CA ARG A 123 -11.59 0.10 20.76
C ARG A 123 -11.40 -1.12 19.88
N ASN A 124 -11.17 -2.26 20.53
CA ASN A 124 -11.07 -3.58 19.90
C ASN A 124 -9.99 -3.68 18.81
N VAL A 125 -8.93 -2.87 18.89
CA VAL A 125 -7.79 -2.95 17.97
C VAL A 125 -7.01 -4.25 18.21
N PRO A 126 -6.84 -5.13 17.21
CA PRO A 126 -6.08 -6.37 17.38
C PRO A 126 -4.64 -6.12 17.88
N PRO A 127 -4.03 -7.00 18.68
CA PRO A 127 -2.69 -6.81 19.24
C PRO A 127 -1.58 -6.65 18.18
N ASP A 128 -1.72 -7.29 17.04
CA ASP A 128 -0.80 -7.31 15.90
C ASP A 128 -1.16 -6.27 14.81
N ALA A 129 -2.19 -5.47 15.03
CA ALA A 129 -2.61 -4.46 14.08
C ALA A 129 -1.69 -3.23 14.09
N ARG A 130 -1.39 -2.72 12.89
CA ARG A 130 -0.80 -1.40 12.66
C ARG A 130 -1.91 -0.40 12.39
N VAL A 131 -1.89 0.71 13.12
CA VAL A 131 -2.86 1.80 12.99
C VAL A 131 -2.15 3.01 12.39
N SER A 132 -2.78 3.64 11.41
CA SER A 132 -2.39 4.94 10.90
C SER A 132 -3.56 5.90 10.82
N ILE A 133 -3.27 7.19 10.93
CA ILE A 133 -4.22 8.29 10.73
C ILE A 133 -3.63 9.19 9.66
N ASP A 134 -4.34 9.34 8.55
CA ASP A 134 -3.88 10.13 7.39
C ASP A 134 -2.46 9.75 6.93
N GLY A 135 -2.12 8.46 7.05
CA GLY A 135 -0.82 7.89 6.71
C GLY A 135 0.22 7.90 7.84
N ARG A 136 0.04 8.69 8.91
CA ARG A 136 0.94 8.68 10.07
C ARG A 136 0.69 7.45 10.94
N ALA A 137 1.73 6.68 11.23
CA ALA A 137 1.65 5.58 12.19
C ALA A 137 1.33 6.10 13.61
N VAL A 138 0.35 5.46 14.26
CA VAL A 138 -0.08 5.81 15.61
C VAL A 138 0.33 4.71 16.58
N PRO A 139 1.14 5.01 17.61
CA PRO A 139 1.52 4.03 18.62
C PRO A 139 0.33 3.69 19.52
N ARG A 140 0.30 2.45 20.03
CA ARG A 140 -0.82 1.96 20.87
C ARG A 140 -1.10 2.81 22.09
N ALA A 141 -0.07 3.50 22.64
CA ALA A 141 -0.21 4.39 23.79
C ALA A 141 -1.16 5.58 23.51
N GLU A 142 -1.30 6.00 22.25
CA GLU A 142 -2.18 7.10 21.86
C GLU A 142 -3.63 6.65 21.64
N PHE A 143 -3.94 5.34 21.57
CA PHE A 143 -5.27 4.84 21.20
C PHE A 143 -6.39 5.26 22.16
N ALA A 144 -6.08 5.54 23.43
CA ALA A 144 -7.05 6.00 24.40
C ALA A 144 -7.42 7.48 24.25
N ARG A 145 -6.59 8.26 23.55
CA ARG A 145 -6.77 9.71 23.39
C ARG A 145 -6.08 10.17 22.11
N LEU A 146 -6.77 10.00 20.99
CA LEU A 146 -6.31 10.40 19.67
C LEU A 146 -6.79 11.80 19.34
N GLU A 147 -5.85 12.65 18.93
CA GLU A 147 -6.11 13.95 18.35
C GLU A 147 -6.26 13.78 16.82
N VAL A 148 -7.44 14.13 16.30
CA VAL A 148 -7.86 13.90 14.91
C VAL A 148 -8.59 15.10 14.33
N ASP A 149 -8.52 15.27 13.02
CA ASP A 149 -9.25 16.30 12.29
C ASP A 149 -10.65 15.79 11.88
N VAL A 150 -11.56 16.71 11.51
CA VAL A 150 -12.98 16.42 11.19
C VAL A 150 -13.14 15.43 10.03
N ASP A 151 -12.11 15.23 9.21
CA ASP A 151 -12.13 14.34 8.05
C ASP A 151 -11.00 13.30 8.06
N SER A 152 -10.27 13.17 9.18
CA SER A 152 -9.16 12.23 9.29
C SER A 152 -9.60 10.80 8.97
N VAL A 153 -8.78 10.08 8.21
CA VAL A 153 -9.01 8.69 7.87
C VAL A 153 -8.17 7.80 8.77
N ILE A 154 -8.84 7.00 9.58
CA ILE A 154 -8.18 5.96 10.37
C ILE A 154 -8.11 4.69 9.54
N GLU A 155 -6.90 4.18 9.37
CA GLU A 155 -6.63 2.91 8.72
C GLU A 155 -6.01 1.92 9.72
N VAL A 156 -6.58 0.72 9.78
CA VAL A 156 -6.09 -0.37 10.63
C VAL A 156 -5.81 -1.58 9.76
N ARG A 157 -4.56 -2.05 9.77
CA ARG A 157 -4.10 -3.23 9.02
C ARG A 157 -3.62 -4.30 9.99
N ALA A 158 -4.11 -5.53 9.82
CA ALA A 158 -3.68 -6.70 10.59
C ALA A 158 -3.45 -7.89 9.64
N PRO A 159 -2.48 -8.77 9.92
CA PRO A 159 -2.24 -9.98 9.14
C PRO A 159 -3.49 -10.82 8.90
N GLY A 160 -3.76 -11.21 7.65
CA GLY A 160 -4.92 -12.04 7.27
C GLY A 160 -6.28 -11.36 7.39
N LYS A 161 -6.31 -10.05 7.64
CA LYS A 161 -7.54 -9.26 7.77
C LYS A 161 -7.58 -8.19 6.67
N ARG A 162 -8.78 -7.89 6.18
CA ARG A 162 -9.01 -6.73 5.31
C ARG A 162 -8.67 -5.46 6.08
N ALA A 163 -8.00 -4.52 5.42
CA ALA A 163 -7.76 -3.20 5.99
C ALA A 163 -9.09 -2.54 6.36
N PHE A 164 -9.21 -2.16 7.63
CA PHE A 164 -10.32 -1.34 8.11
C PHE A 164 -9.99 0.12 7.82
N ARG A 165 -10.93 0.85 7.22
CA ARG A 165 -10.82 2.28 6.96
C ARG A 165 -12.10 2.98 7.40
N GLN A 166 -11.97 3.99 8.25
CA GLN A 166 -13.10 4.79 8.72
C GLN A 166 -12.71 6.27 8.76
N LYS A 167 -13.57 7.13 8.22
CA LYS A 167 -13.49 8.58 8.43
C LYS A 167 -13.98 8.93 9.83
N VAL A 168 -13.26 9.79 10.52
CA VAL A 168 -13.68 10.31 11.81
C VAL A 168 -14.93 11.17 11.62
N GLU A 169 -15.96 10.94 12.43
CA GLU A 169 -17.08 11.86 12.57
C GLU A 169 -16.93 12.62 13.88
N VAL A 170 -16.85 13.94 13.78
CA VAL A 170 -16.65 14.84 14.92
C VAL A 170 -17.96 15.55 15.29
N THR A 171 -18.26 15.65 16.59
CA THR A 171 -19.36 16.48 17.12
C THR A 171 -18.78 17.45 18.15
N GLY A 172 -18.46 18.68 17.72
CA GLY A 172 -17.73 19.64 18.55
C GLY A 172 -16.24 19.30 18.67
N THR A 173 -15.65 19.31 19.86
CA THR A 173 -14.26 18.88 20.12
C THR A 173 -14.15 17.42 20.56
N SER A 174 -15.28 16.71 20.62
CA SER A 174 -15.35 15.27 20.95
C SER A 174 -15.68 14.46 19.70
N GLY A 175 -14.81 13.52 19.36
CA GLY A 175 -15.06 12.52 18.33
C GLY A 175 -15.89 11.36 18.89
N LYS A 176 -16.68 10.71 18.05
CA LYS A 176 -17.31 9.42 18.42
C LYS A 176 -16.23 8.38 18.67
N GLU A 177 -16.48 7.46 19.60
CA GLU A 177 -15.63 6.28 19.79
C GLU A 177 -15.61 5.42 18.53
N ILE A 178 -14.42 4.99 18.12
CA ILE A 178 -14.23 4.19 16.91
C ILE A 178 -13.94 2.74 17.32
N VAL A 179 -14.94 1.88 17.11
CA VAL A 179 -14.84 0.45 17.37
C VAL A 179 -14.32 -0.23 16.11
N VAL A 180 -13.10 -0.76 16.18
CA VAL A 180 -12.48 -1.45 15.05
C VAL A 180 -13.07 -2.84 14.91
N VAL A 181 -13.70 -3.10 13.77
CA VAL A 181 -14.25 -4.43 13.43
C VAL A 181 -13.55 -4.92 12.17
N MET A 182 -12.55 -5.79 12.35
CA MET A 182 -11.77 -6.35 11.26
C MET A 182 -12.50 -7.56 10.64
N GLN A 183 -12.56 -7.60 9.31
CA GLN A 183 -13.10 -8.74 8.56
C GLN A 183 -11.95 -9.61 8.04
N ASP A 184 -12.17 -10.92 7.96
CA ASP A 184 -11.21 -11.81 7.31
C ASP A 184 -11.03 -11.42 5.85
N GLU A 185 -9.78 -11.47 5.39
CA GLU A 185 -9.48 -11.31 3.98
C GLU A 185 -9.94 -12.56 3.24
N ILE A 186 -11.12 -12.48 2.61
CA ILE A 186 -11.60 -13.55 1.75
C ILE A 186 -10.68 -13.57 0.52
N VAL A 187 -9.74 -14.52 0.51
CA VAL A 187 -8.91 -14.84 -0.66
C VAL A 187 -9.83 -15.41 -1.75
N SER A 188 -10.46 -14.52 -2.52
CA SER A 188 -11.34 -14.89 -3.62
C SER A 188 -10.51 -15.07 -4.88
N ASP A 189 -10.26 -16.33 -5.27
CA ASP A 189 -9.62 -16.68 -6.54
C ASP A 189 -10.55 -16.37 -7.72
N PRO A 190 -10.32 -15.27 -8.49
CA PRO A 190 -11.23 -14.85 -9.55
C PRO A 190 -11.24 -15.85 -10.72
N GLY A 191 -10.20 -16.70 -10.83
CA GLY A 191 -10.08 -17.71 -11.88
C GLY A 191 -10.77 -19.04 -11.57
N LYS A 192 -11.22 -19.25 -10.33
CA LYS A 192 -11.78 -20.54 -9.86
C LYS A 192 -12.97 -21.00 -10.70
N GLY A 193 -13.91 -20.10 -11.01
CA GLY A 193 -15.08 -20.40 -11.83
C GLY A 193 -14.70 -20.77 -13.27
N ARG A 194 -13.79 -20.01 -13.88
CA ARG A 194 -13.37 -20.22 -15.27
C ARG A 194 -12.56 -21.51 -15.47
N ARG A 195 -11.71 -21.88 -14.50
CA ARG A 195 -11.01 -23.18 -14.49
C ARG A 195 -11.98 -24.36 -14.30
N ARG A 196 -12.98 -24.21 -13.43
CA ARG A 196 -14.04 -25.24 -13.27
C ARG A 196 -14.81 -25.47 -14.57
N LEU A 197 -15.20 -24.39 -15.26
CA LEU A 197 -15.85 -24.48 -16.57
C LEU A 197 -14.95 -25.17 -17.59
N ALA A 198 -13.66 -24.85 -17.62
CA ALA A 198 -12.69 -25.51 -18.50
C ALA A 198 -12.64 -27.03 -18.30
N TYR A 199 -12.63 -27.51 -17.05
CA TYR A 199 -12.64 -28.94 -16.77
C TYR A 199 -13.93 -29.63 -17.25
N VAL A 200 -15.09 -29.02 -17.03
CA VAL A 200 -16.38 -29.57 -17.47
C VAL A 200 -16.44 -29.66 -19.00
N VAL A 201 -16.06 -28.59 -19.70
CA VAL A 201 -16.04 -28.56 -21.16
C VAL A 201 -15.02 -29.54 -21.73
N GLY A 202 -13.84 -29.64 -21.12
CA GLY A 202 -12.79 -30.57 -21.52
C GLY A 202 -13.22 -32.03 -21.35
N ALA A 203 -13.85 -32.37 -20.22
CA ALA A 203 -14.40 -33.71 -19.99
C ALA A 203 -15.47 -34.07 -21.03
N GLY A 204 -16.36 -33.12 -21.37
CA GLY A 204 -17.35 -33.30 -22.44
C GLY A 204 -16.70 -33.59 -23.80
N GLY A 205 -15.61 -32.88 -24.14
CA GLY A 205 -14.87 -33.13 -25.37
C GLY A 205 -14.23 -34.53 -25.45
N VAL A 206 -13.66 -35.02 -24.34
CA VAL A 206 -13.10 -36.37 -24.26
C VAL A 206 -14.18 -37.45 -24.41
N VAL A 207 -15.37 -37.24 -23.82
CA VAL A 207 -16.51 -38.15 -24.00
C VAL A 207 -16.93 -38.23 -25.47
N LEU A 208 -16.95 -37.11 -26.19
CA LEU A 208 -17.27 -37.09 -27.63
C LEU A 208 -16.22 -37.86 -28.46
N TRP A 209 -14.93 -37.73 -28.15
CA TRP A 209 -13.89 -38.55 -28.79
C TRP A 209 -14.10 -40.05 -28.53
N GLY A 210 -14.40 -40.44 -27.30
CA GLY A 210 -14.72 -41.82 -26.96
C GLY A 210 -15.93 -42.36 -27.73
N ALA A 211 -16.99 -41.56 -27.84
CA ALA A 211 -18.18 -41.92 -28.62
C ALA A 211 -17.89 -42.04 -30.12
N SER A 212 -17.08 -41.13 -30.69
CA SER A 212 -16.65 -41.21 -32.10
C SER A 212 -15.85 -42.48 -32.38
N LEU A 213 -14.89 -42.81 -31.50
CA LEU A 213 -14.10 -44.05 -31.62
C LEU A 213 -14.99 -45.30 -31.50
N ALA A 214 -15.87 -45.34 -30.50
CA ALA A 214 -16.79 -46.46 -30.30
C ALA A 214 -17.72 -46.65 -31.51
N TYR A 215 -18.29 -45.57 -32.05
CA TYR A 215 -19.11 -45.63 -33.25
C TYR A 215 -18.31 -46.15 -34.46
N GLY A 216 -17.06 -45.71 -34.61
CA GLY A 216 -16.15 -46.19 -35.65
C GLY A 216 -15.91 -47.70 -35.57
N LEU A 217 -15.69 -48.23 -34.36
CA LEU A 217 -15.53 -49.66 -34.12
C LEU A 217 -16.82 -50.45 -34.42
N VAL A 218 -17.99 -49.90 -34.09
CA VAL A 218 -19.29 -50.51 -34.40
C VAL A 218 -19.50 -50.60 -35.92
N VAL A 219 -19.28 -49.50 -36.66
CA VAL A 219 -19.40 -49.51 -38.12
C VAL A 219 -18.43 -50.50 -38.75
N ARG A 220 -17.18 -50.53 -38.27
CA ARG A 220 -16.18 -51.51 -38.74
C ARG A 220 -16.62 -52.95 -38.49
N SER A 221 -17.08 -53.25 -37.28
CA SER A 221 -17.57 -54.59 -36.92
C SER A 221 -18.72 -55.03 -37.82
N ARG A 222 -19.68 -54.14 -38.10
CA ARG A 222 -20.83 -54.43 -38.97
C ARG A 222 -20.45 -54.55 -40.44
N TYR A 223 -19.43 -53.82 -40.88
CA TYR A 223 -18.91 -53.93 -42.24
C TYR A 223 -18.17 -55.26 -42.47
N GLU A 224 -17.45 -55.77 -41.46
CA GLU A 224 -16.74 -57.05 -41.51
C GLU A 224 -17.70 -58.26 -41.30
N ASP A 225 -18.88 -58.06 -40.71
CA ASP A 225 -19.87 -59.11 -40.45
C ASP A 225 -20.75 -59.42 -41.68
N THR A 226 -20.66 -60.65 -42.16
CA THR A 226 -21.43 -61.14 -43.32
C THR A 226 -22.88 -61.51 -42.99
N MET A 227 -23.36 -61.26 -41.76
CA MET A 227 -24.77 -61.42 -41.37
C MET A 227 -25.54 -60.09 -41.25
N ASP A 228 -24.88 -58.92 -41.32
CA ASP A 228 -25.55 -57.61 -41.28
C ASP A 228 -25.84 -57.11 -42.72
N GLU A 229 -27.11 -57.08 -43.12
CA GLU A 229 -27.53 -56.67 -44.48
C GLU A 229 -27.23 -55.18 -44.77
N HIS A 230 -26.97 -54.36 -43.74
CA HIS A 230 -26.86 -52.90 -43.87
C HIS A 230 -25.70 -52.45 -44.78
N TYR A 231 -24.62 -53.23 -44.89
CA TYR A 231 -23.42 -52.88 -45.68
C TYR A 231 -23.02 -53.94 -46.75
N GLN A 232 -23.87 -54.93 -47.05
CA GLN A 232 -23.51 -56.04 -47.96
C GLN A 232 -23.83 -55.82 -49.45
N GLY A 233 -24.48 -54.70 -49.81
CA GLY A 233 -24.76 -54.35 -51.20
C GLY A 233 -23.57 -53.75 -51.97
N ALA A 234 -23.69 -53.61 -53.29
CA ALA A 234 -22.66 -53.00 -54.16
C ALA A 234 -22.27 -51.55 -53.76
N GLY A 235 -23.05 -50.91 -52.89
CA GLY A 235 -22.79 -49.59 -52.31
C GLY A 235 -22.28 -49.58 -50.85
N GLY A 236 -22.22 -50.72 -50.16
CA GLY A 236 -22.03 -50.76 -48.71
C GLY A 236 -20.72 -50.15 -48.19
N PHE A 237 -19.64 -50.25 -48.95
CA PHE A 237 -18.40 -49.52 -48.64
C PHE A 237 -18.59 -48.00 -48.70
N LYS A 238 -19.33 -47.48 -49.68
CA LYS A 238 -19.64 -46.05 -49.79
C LYS A 238 -20.53 -45.59 -48.65
N ASP A 239 -21.48 -46.43 -48.23
CA ASP A 239 -22.40 -46.12 -47.12
C ASP A 239 -21.68 -46.14 -45.77
N ALA A 240 -20.86 -47.16 -45.48
CA ALA A 240 -20.02 -47.21 -44.28
C ALA A 240 -19.03 -46.04 -44.23
N LYS A 241 -18.41 -45.69 -45.37
CA LYS A 241 -17.53 -44.53 -45.49
C LYS A 241 -18.29 -43.22 -45.24
N SER A 242 -19.48 -43.06 -45.81
CA SER A 242 -20.34 -41.88 -45.62
C SER A 242 -20.75 -41.73 -44.15
N ASP A 243 -21.13 -42.82 -43.49
CA ASP A 243 -21.50 -42.82 -42.08
C ASP A 243 -20.32 -42.44 -41.16
N LEU A 244 -19.13 -42.96 -41.41
CA LEU A 244 -17.92 -42.55 -40.68
C LEU A 244 -17.57 -41.08 -40.95
N GLN A 245 -17.69 -40.64 -42.21
CA GLN A 245 -17.36 -39.28 -42.61
C GLN A 245 -18.34 -38.25 -42.04
N TRP A 246 -19.64 -38.50 -42.04
CA TRP A 246 -20.63 -37.52 -41.61
C TRP A 246 -21.00 -37.63 -40.12
N LYS A 247 -21.00 -38.83 -39.54
CA LYS A 247 -21.40 -39.04 -38.13
C LYS A 247 -20.19 -39.12 -37.20
N ALA A 248 -19.22 -39.98 -37.48
CA ALA A 248 -18.07 -40.13 -36.58
C ALA A 248 -17.15 -38.90 -36.61
N THR A 249 -16.88 -38.37 -37.80
CA THR A 249 -15.98 -37.22 -37.97
C THR A 249 -16.58 -35.94 -37.40
N SER A 250 -17.89 -35.72 -37.55
CA SER A 250 -18.55 -34.53 -36.96
C SER A 250 -18.49 -34.54 -35.43
N VAL A 251 -18.71 -35.69 -34.79
CA VAL A 251 -18.56 -35.86 -33.34
C VAL A 251 -17.10 -35.65 -32.90
N PHE A 252 -16.14 -36.14 -33.68
CA PHE A 252 -14.72 -35.92 -33.40
C PHE A 252 -14.31 -34.44 -33.49
N VAL A 253 -14.80 -33.72 -34.50
CA VAL A 253 -14.57 -32.29 -34.69
C VAL A 253 -15.20 -31.49 -33.55
N ALA A 254 -16.43 -31.81 -33.15
CA ALA A 254 -17.09 -31.18 -32.01
C ALA A 254 -16.33 -31.41 -30.70
N GLY A 255 -15.84 -32.63 -30.46
CA GLY A 255 -15.00 -32.96 -29.30
C GLY A 255 -13.70 -32.16 -29.28
N SER A 256 -13.04 -32.04 -30.44
CA SER A 256 -11.80 -31.26 -30.60
C SER A 256 -12.02 -29.77 -30.33
N ALA A 257 -13.13 -29.20 -30.83
CA ALA A 257 -13.48 -27.81 -30.57
C ALA A 257 -13.75 -27.55 -29.08
N ALA A 258 -14.44 -28.47 -28.39
CA ALA A 258 -14.66 -28.38 -26.95
C ALA A 258 -13.34 -28.40 -26.15
N ILE A 259 -12.40 -29.28 -26.50
CA ILE A 259 -11.08 -29.33 -25.86
C ILE A 259 -10.29 -28.04 -26.11
N GLY A 260 -10.30 -27.51 -27.34
CA GLY A 260 -9.70 -26.22 -27.67
C GLY A 260 -10.27 -25.08 -26.82
N ALA A 261 -11.60 -25.03 -26.66
CA ALA A 261 -12.28 -24.05 -25.81
C ALA A 261 -11.91 -24.23 -24.32
N ALA A 262 -11.81 -25.47 -23.84
CA ALA A 262 -11.38 -25.78 -22.47
C ALA A 262 -9.95 -25.29 -22.20
N ILE A 263 -9.00 -25.57 -23.10
CA ILE A 263 -7.62 -25.10 -23.00
C ILE A 263 -7.58 -23.57 -22.98
N TYR A 264 -8.30 -22.93 -23.90
CA TYR A 264 -8.40 -21.47 -23.95
C TYR A 264 -8.93 -20.90 -22.63
N LEU A 265 -10.03 -21.45 -22.09
CA LEU A 265 -10.61 -21.02 -20.82
C LEU A 265 -9.66 -21.23 -19.64
N TYR A 266 -8.90 -22.33 -19.62
CA TYR A 266 -7.92 -22.61 -18.56
C TYR A 266 -6.74 -21.64 -18.60
N VAL A 267 -6.18 -21.38 -19.79
CA VAL A 267 -5.02 -20.50 -19.98
C VAL A 267 -5.39 -19.03 -19.75
N THR A 268 -6.58 -18.62 -20.18
CA THR A 268 -7.09 -17.25 -20.00
C THR A 268 -7.80 -17.03 -18.66
N ALA A 269 -7.88 -18.06 -17.81
CA ALA A 269 -8.39 -17.90 -16.45
C ALA A 269 -7.52 -16.89 -15.70
N PRO A 270 -8.10 -15.80 -15.16
CA PRO A 270 -7.32 -14.83 -14.41
C PRO A 270 -6.61 -15.56 -13.27
N LYS A 271 -5.27 -15.56 -13.34
CA LYS A 271 -4.44 -16.08 -12.28
C LYS A 271 -4.48 -15.09 -11.14
N TYR A 272 -4.46 -15.60 -9.91
CA TYR A 272 -4.24 -14.81 -8.73
C TYR A 272 -3.02 -13.91 -8.96
N ARG A 273 -3.23 -12.60 -8.98
CA ARG A 273 -2.15 -11.64 -8.81
C ARG A 273 -2.05 -11.48 -7.30
N ASP A 274 -0.94 -11.94 -6.72
CA ASP A 274 -0.57 -11.49 -5.37
C ASP A 274 -0.69 -9.97 -5.40
N GLY A 275 -1.63 -9.44 -4.63
CA GLY A 275 -1.89 -8.00 -4.54
C GLY A 275 -0.76 -7.24 -3.88
N ASP A 276 0.33 -7.90 -3.47
CA ASP A 276 1.32 -7.30 -2.58
C ASP A 276 2.76 -7.83 -2.78
N GLN A 277 3.13 -8.22 -4.00
CA GLN A 277 4.56 -8.40 -4.30
C GLN A 277 5.19 -7.05 -4.65
N ALA A 278 5.98 -6.52 -3.71
CA ALA A 278 6.92 -5.44 -3.93
C ALA A 278 7.68 -5.69 -5.23
N ARG A 279 7.44 -4.86 -6.25
CA ARG A 279 8.22 -4.95 -7.49
C ARG A 279 9.49 -4.15 -7.32
N ILE A 280 10.61 -4.86 -7.38
CA ILE A 280 11.93 -4.28 -7.54
C ILE A 280 12.05 -3.90 -9.02
N THR A 281 11.91 -2.61 -9.34
CA THR A 281 12.09 -2.08 -10.68
C THR A 281 13.48 -1.47 -10.82
N PRO A 282 14.31 -1.88 -11.79
CA PRO A 282 15.56 -1.18 -12.05
C PRO A 282 15.27 0.24 -12.53
N VAL A 283 15.88 1.24 -11.88
CA VAL A 283 15.81 2.65 -12.26
C VAL A 283 17.17 3.05 -12.81
N LEU A 284 17.16 3.55 -14.04
CA LEU A 284 18.33 4.11 -14.72
C LEU A 284 18.22 5.63 -14.67
N ALA A 285 19.11 6.26 -13.89
CA ALA A 285 19.34 7.69 -13.92
C ALA A 285 20.71 7.98 -14.59
N PRO A 286 20.94 9.20 -15.13
CA PRO A 286 22.19 9.54 -15.82
C PRO A 286 23.47 9.34 -14.99
N ASP A 287 23.35 9.30 -13.67
CA ASP A 287 24.43 9.25 -12.69
C ASP A 287 24.40 8.00 -11.77
N HIS A 288 23.37 7.16 -11.85
CA HIS A 288 23.32 5.90 -11.08
C HIS A 288 22.36 4.85 -11.67
N VAL A 289 22.70 3.57 -11.40
CA VAL A 289 21.80 2.41 -11.60
C VAL A 289 21.35 1.94 -10.23
N GLY A 290 20.04 1.95 -10.00
CA GLY A 290 19.45 1.53 -8.73
C GLY A 290 18.25 0.63 -8.90
N PHE A 291 17.69 0.18 -7.78
CA PHE A 291 16.41 -0.51 -7.74
C PHE A 291 15.39 0.37 -7.00
N GLY A 292 14.33 0.77 -7.69
CA GLY A 292 13.16 1.39 -7.09
C GLY A 292 12.20 0.33 -6.56
N TYR A 293 11.69 0.54 -5.35
CA TYR A 293 10.62 -0.28 -4.78
C TYR A 293 9.27 0.34 -5.16
N GLY A 294 8.51 -0.33 -6.03
CA GLY A 294 7.19 0.12 -6.46
C GLY A 294 6.12 -0.90 -6.06
N GLY A 295 5.22 -0.48 -5.17
CA GLY A 295 3.94 -1.14 -4.89
C GLY A 295 2.82 -0.11 -4.98
N THR A 296 1.65 -0.51 -5.45
CA THR A 296 0.43 0.30 -5.26
C THR A 296 -0.05 0.05 -3.83
N PHE A 297 0.16 1.02 -2.94
CA PHE A 297 -0.13 0.97 -1.50
C PHE A 297 -1.59 1.20 -1.12
#